data_AF-A0A952LGH0-F1
#
_entry.id   AF-A0A952LGH0-F1
#
_cell.length_a   1.000
_cell.length_b   1.000
_cell.length_c   1.000
_cell.angle_alpha   90.00
_cell.angle_beta   90.00
_cell.angle_gamma   90.00
#
_symmetry.space_group_name_H-M   'P 1'
#
loop_
_entity.id
_entity.type
_entity.pdbx_description
1 polymer ?
#
loop_
_entity_poly.entity_id
_entity_poly.type
_entity_poly.pdbx_seq_one_letter_code
_entity_poly.pdbx_strand_id
1 'polypeptide(L)'
;MRGHFRPLIQTTMIFKLIRYTPQKIEIEITENQIIQMFPVELTEHPNFGIIQRFWKSENQTYSIDNFDASQILDLSTTKIYKRLKDDVMLDILNKEEKLKIVLIYDNTEDVYDLIKLYPQ
;
A
#
# COMPACT_ATOMS: atom_id res chain seq x y z
N MET A 1 10.32 36.18 23.07
CA MET A 1 9.63 35.85 21.81
C MET A 1 9.22 34.39 21.85
N ARG A 2 7.94 34.09 22.07
CA ARG A 2 7.42 32.71 22.05
C ARG A 2 7.13 32.34 20.60
N GLY A 3 8.04 31.59 19.99
CA GLY A 3 7.83 31.00 18.67
C GLY A 3 6.59 30.13 18.72
N HIS A 4 5.57 30.54 17.98
CA HIS A 4 4.40 29.71 17.73
C HIS A 4 4.86 28.58 16.82
N PHE A 5 5.09 27.40 17.39
CA PHE A 5 5.14 26.16 16.63
C PHE A 5 3.74 25.97 16.02
N ARG A 6 3.58 26.34 14.75
CA ARG A 6 2.47 25.83 13.96
C ARG A 6 2.82 24.37 13.66
N PRO A 7 2.02 23.37 14.10
CA PRO A 7 2.18 22.04 13.54
C PRO A 7 1.99 22.16 12.02
N LEU A 8 2.94 21.63 11.25
CA LEU A 8 2.69 21.32 9.84
C LEU A 8 1.42 20.48 9.82
N ILE A 9 0.34 21.03 9.26
CA ILE A 9 -0.89 20.27 9.05
C ILE A 9 -0.49 19.15 8.09
N GLN A 10 -0.28 17.94 8.61
CA GLN A 10 -0.20 16.75 7.77
C GLN A 10 -1.52 16.71 7.02
N THR A 11 -1.45 17.01 5.73
CA THR A 11 -2.62 16.98 4.88
C THR A 11 -2.90 15.52 4.62
N THR A 12 -3.98 15.00 5.19
CA THR A 12 -4.41 13.62 4.94
C THR A 12 -4.66 13.45 3.43
N MET A 13 -3.97 12.50 2.81
CA MET A 13 -4.20 12.15 1.42
C MET A 13 -5.43 11.27 1.31
N ILE A 14 -6.41 11.71 0.51
CA ILE A 14 -7.58 10.90 0.21
C ILE A 14 -7.37 10.24 -1.16
N PHE A 15 -7.76 8.99 -1.25
CA PHE A 15 -7.74 8.21 -2.48
C PHE A 15 -9.12 7.65 -2.78
N LYS A 16 -9.39 7.46 -4.06
CA LYS A 16 -10.48 6.62 -4.55
C LYS A 16 -9.93 5.22 -4.81
N LEU A 17 -10.42 4.24 -4.05
CA LEU A 17 -10.13 2.82 -4.25
C LEU A 17 -11.26 2.18 -5.04
N ILE A 18 -10.92 1.48 -6.12
CA ILE A 18 -11.87 0.87 -7.04
C ILE A 18 -11.56 -0.62 -7.19
N ARG A 19 -12.54 -1.47 -6.90
CA ARG A 19 -12.53 -2.90 -7.25
C ARG A 19 -13.55 -3.11 -8.36
N TYR A 20 -13.23 -3.91 -9.38
CA TYR A 20 -14.13 -4.13 -10.52
C TYR A 20 -14.93 -5.44 -10.45
N THR A 21 -14.36 -6.50 -9.88
CA THR A 21 -14.93 -7.85 -9.87
C THR A 21 -15.05 -8.39 -8.45
N PRO A 22 -16.07 -9.21 -8.12
CA PRO A 22 -17.20 -9.60 -8.97
C PRO A 22 -18.24 -8.49 -9.19
N GLN A 23 -18.18 -7.43 -8.38
CA GLN A 23 -19.00 -6.23 -8.53
C GLN A 23 -18.12 -4.99 -8.38
N LYS A 24 -18.47 -3.93 -9.12
CA LYS A 24 -17.79 -2.65 -9.02
C LYS A 24 -18.09 -1.99 -7.67
N ILE A 25 -17.04 -1.72 -6.89
CA ILE A 25 -17.10 -0.98 -5.63
C ILE A 25 -16.12 0.19 -5.74
N GLU A 26 -16.57 1.37 -5.32
CA GLU A 26 -15.76 2.58 -5.23
C GLU A 26 -15.90 3.15 -3.83
N ILE A 27 -14.76 3.41 -3.15
CA ILE A 27 -14.75 4.03 -1.82
C ILE A 27 -13.68 5.12 -1.76
N GLU A 28 -13.92 6.13 -0.94
CA GLU A 28 -12.88 7.06 -0.49
C GLU A 28 -12.16 6.49 0.72
N ILE A 29 -10.83 6.56 0.71
CA ILE A 29 -9.98 5.93 1.72
C ILE A 29 -8.71 6.76 1.94
N THR A 30 -8.25 6.85 3.18
CA THR A 30 -7.04 7.60 3.54
C THR A 30 -5.77 6.80 3.26
N GLU A 31 -4.63 7.48 3.19
CA GLU A 31 -3.31 6.85 3.09
C GLU A 31 -3.05 5.83 4.22
N ASN A 32 -3.46 6.15 5.44
CA ASN A 32 -3.27 5.28 6.59
C ASN A 32 -4.13 4.02 6.47
N GLN A 33 -5.37 4.16 5.99
CA GLN A 33 -6.25 3.02 5.74
C GLN A 33 -5.72 2.13 4.60
N ILE A 34 -5.16 2.72 3.54
CA ILE A 34 -4.50 1.96 2.46
C ILE A 34 -3.32 1.16 3.01
N ILE A 35 -2.47 1.78 3.82
CA ILE A 35 -1.30 1.12 4.42
C ILE A 35 -1.68 -0.01 5.37
N GLN A 36 -2.79 0.13 6.10
CA GLN A 36 -3.27 -0.89 7.03
C GLN A 36 -3.96 -2.05 6.32
N MET A 37 -4.77 -1.76 5.30
CA MET A 37 -5.61 -2.76 4.63
C MET A 37 -4.89 -3.45 3.47
N PHE A 38 -4.01 -2.71 2.78
CA PHE A 38 -3.36 -3.15 1.55
C PHE A 38 -1.86 -2.86 1.54
N PRO A 39 -1.08 -3.23 2.58
CA PRO A 39 0.35 -2.99 2.58
C PRO A 39 1.07 -3.78 1.49
N VAL A 40 2.19 -3.24 1.01
CA VAL A 40 3.15 -4.03 0.21
C VAL A 40 3.78 -5.06 1.13
N GLU A 41 3.51 -6.34 0.87
CA GLU A 41 3.91 -7.44 1.75
C GLU A 41 4.09 -8.77 1.01
N LEU A 42 4.84 -9.66 1.67
CA LEU A 42 5.01 -11.05 1.31
C LEU A 42 4.74 -11.88 2.56
N THR A 43 3.70 -12.71 2.52
CA THR A 43 3.28 -13.53 3.67
C THR A 43 3.05 -14.96 3.25
N GLU A 44 3.20 -15.89 4.19
CA GLU A 44 2.84 -17.29 4.00
C GLU A 44 1.59 -17.63 4.82
N HIS A 45 0.52 -18.00 4.12
CA HIS A 45 -0.75 -18.41 4.72
C HIS A 45 -0.90 -19.94 4.67
N PRO A 46 -1.40 -20.58 5.76
CA PRO A 46 -1.53 -22.05 5.82
C PRO A 46 -2.27 -22.69 4.65
N ASN A 47 -3.30 -22.02 4.12
CA ASN A 47 -4.19 -22.59 3.10
C ASN A 47 -3.94 -22.04 1.69
N PHE A 48 -3.37 -20.85 1.58
CA PHE A 48 -3.24 -20.13 0.30
C PHE A 48 -1.78 -20.07 -0.18
N GLY A 49 -0.86 -20.71 0.55
CA GLY A 49 0.56 -20.65 0.27
C GLY A 49 1.11 -19.24 0.43
N ILE A 50 1.96 -18.84 -0.52
CA ILE A 50 2.54 -17.49 -0.53
C ILE A 50 1.50 -16.50 -1.05
N ILE A 51 1.23 -15.48 -0.24
CA ILE A 51 0.44 -14.31 -0.60
C ILE A 51 1.41 -13.16 -0.84
N GLN A 52 1.35 -12.57 -2.02
CA GLN A 52 2.14 -11.40 -2.37
C GLN A 52 1.20 -10.23 -2.65
N ARG A 53 1.42 -9.11 -1.95
CA ARG A 53 0.77 -7.84 -2.28
C ARG A 53 1.82 -6.84 -2.70
N PHE A 54 1.64 -6.25 -3.87
CA PHE A 54 2.51 -5.20 -4.38
C PHE A 54 1.68 -4.06 -4.96
N TRP A 55 2.30 -2.88 -5.01
CA TRP A 55 1.71 -1.75 -5.70
C TRP A 55 2.39 -1.56 -7.04
N LYS A 56 1.66 -1.09 -8.05
CA LYS A 56 2.17 -0.91 -9.40
C LYS A 56 1.70 0.42 -9.96
N SER A 57 2.63 1.29 -10.33
CA SER A 57 2.36 2.47 -11.15
C SER A 57 2.55 2.12 -12.64
N GLU A 58 2.43 3.11 -13.52
CA GLU A 58 2.70 2.92 -14.94
C GLU A 58 4.17 2.54 -15.21
N ASN A 59 5.09 3.05 -14.38
CA ASN A 59 6.54 2.94 -14.61
C ASN A 59 7.26 2.00 -13.65
N GLN A 60 6.64 1.64 -12.52
CA GLN A 60 7.32 0.92 -11.44
C GLN A 60 6.41 -0.08 -10.74
N THR A 61 7.01 -1.22 -10.34
CA THR A 61 6.42 -2.16 -9.39
C THR A 61 7.11 -1.98 -8.04
N TYR A 62 6.30 -1.85 -6.99
CA TYR A 62 6.72 -1.77 -5.60
C TYR A 62 6.36 -3.08 -4.91
N SER A 63 7.29 -4.03 -4.93
CA SER A 63 7.19 -5.30 -4.21
C SER A 63 8.32 -5.42 -3.20
N ILE A 64 8.20 -6.32 -2.22
CA ILE A 64 9.26 -6.56 -1.21
C ILE A 64 10.63 -6.79 -1.85
N ASP A 65 10.69 -7.46 -3.01
CA ASP A 65 11.94 -7.79 -3.69
C ASP A 65 12.63 -6.58 -4.34
N ASN A 66 11.95 -5.43 -4.41
CA ASN A 66 12.48 -4.21 -5.03
C ASN A 66 13.07 -3.22 -4.02
N PHE A 67 13.11 -3.55 -2.73
CA PHE A 67 13.54 -2.65 -1.67
C PHE A 67 14.69 -3.22 -0.85
N ASP A 68 15.49 -2.32 -0.29
CA ASP A 68 16.57 -2.68 0.61
C ASP A 68 16.02 -3.22 1.94
N ALA A 69 16.77 -4.11 2.60
CA ALA A 69 16.39 -4.69 3.88
C ALA A 69 16.14 -3.62 4.98
N SER A 70 16.77 -2.45 4.88
CA SER A 70 16.55 -1.33 5.82
C SER A 70 15.17 -0.69 5.69
N GLN A 71 14.48 -0.89 4.56
CA GLN A 71 13.16 -0.36 4.24
C GLN A 71 12.04 -1.39 4.51
N ILE A 72 12.42 -2.61 4.84
CA ILE A 72 11.52 -3.74 5.08
C ILE A 72 11.45 -3.99 6.59
N LEU A 73 10.24 -4.24 7.08
CA LEU A 73 9.98 -4.81 8.38
C LEU A 73 9.86 -6.34 8.20
N ASP A 74 10.90 -7.06 8.61
CA ASP A 74 10.87 -8.53 8.64
C ASP A 74 10.27 -8.99 9.98
N LEU A 75 9.07 -9.56 9.90
CA LEU A 75 8.29 -10.09 11.02
C LEU A 75 8.27 -11.62 11.01
N SER A 76 9.10 -12.24 10.18
CA SER A 76 9.16 -13.68 10.03
C SER A 76 9.59 -14.34 11.33
N THR A 77 8.86 -15.39 11.73
CA THR A 77 9.23 -16.23 12.88
C THR A 77 9.43 -17.66 12.39
N THR A 78 8.34 -18.39 12.19
CA THR A 78 8.32 -19.73 11.60
C THR A 78 7.84 -19.73 10.15
N LYS A 79 7.18 -18.64 9.75
CA LYS A 79 6.60 -18.41 8.42
C LYS A 79 7.08 -17.08 7.87
N ILE A 80 7.04 -16.95 6.54
CA ILE A 80 7.39 -15.70 5.87
C ILE A 80 6.37 -14.63 6.26
N TYR A 81 6.86 -13.50 6.78
CA TYR A 81 6.10 -12.27 6.90
C TYR A 81 7.03 -11.07 6.76
N LYS A 82 7.03 -10.46 5.58
CA LYS A 82 7.78 -9.24 5.27
C LYS A 82 6.84 -8.17 4.78
N ARG A 83 7.00 -6.95 5.27
CA ARG A 83 6.17 -5.79 4.90
C ARG A 83 7.08 -4.58 4.66
N LEU A 84 6.76 -3.70 3.72
CA LEU A 84 7.43 -2.39 3.68
C LEU A 84 7.09 -1.60 4.95
N LYS A 85 8.02 -0.75 5.40
CA LYS A 85 7.74 0.16 6.51
C LYS A 85 6.70 1.22 6.09
N ASP A 86 5.94 1.70 7.08
CA ASP A 86 4.84 2.63 6.84
C ASP A 86 5.31 3.95 6.21
N ASP A 87 6.45 4.48 6.62
CA ASP A 87 7.07 5.69 6.05
C ASP A 87 7.44 5.50 4.57
N VAL A 88 7.98 4.35 4.20
CA VAL A 88 8.30 4.01 2.80
C VAL A 88 7.03 3.94 1.96
N MET A 89 5.96 3.33 2.48
CA MET A 89 4.68 3.26 1.77
C MET A 89 4.02 4.64 1.65
N LEU A 90 4.09 5.48 2.68
CA LEU A 90 3.62 6.86 2.62
C LEU A 90 4.38 7.65 1.56
N ASP A 91 5.68 7.48 1.44
CA ASP A 91 6.49 8.13 0.40
C ASP A 91 6.07 7.71 -1.02
N ILE A 92 5.70 6.45 -1.23
CA ILE A 92 5.18 5.97 -2.52
C ILE A 92 3.82 6.63 -2.80
N LEU A 93 2.90 6.61 -1.84
CA LEU A 93 1.58 7.24 -1.97
C LEU A 93 1.67 8.75 -2.24
N ASN A 94 2.67 9.43 -1.66
CA ASN A 94 2.92 10.85 -1.93
C ASN A 94 3.38 11.11 -3.37
N LYS A 95 4.23 10.24 -3.94
CA LYS A 95 4.81 10.42 -5.28
C LYS A 95 3.87 10.04 -6.40
N GLU A 96 3.04 9.02 -6.18
CA GLU A 96 2.26 8.42 -7.25
C GLU A 96 0.84 9.02 -7.33
N GLU A 97 0.43 9.40 -8.53
CA GLU A 97 -0.94 9.87 -8.84
C GLU A 97 -1.95 8.73 -8.83
N LYS A 98 -1.52 7.61 -9.40
CA LYS A 98 -2.32 6.43 -9.63
C LYS A 98 -1.48 5.18 -9.41
N LEU A 99 -2.06 4.25 -8.66
CA LEU A 99 -1.50 2.95 -8.40
C LEU A 99 -2.52 1.86 -8.69
N LYS A 100 -2.01 0.66 -8.93
CA LYS A 100 -2.74 -0.59 -8.82
C LYS A 100 -2.24 -1.33 -7.59
N ILE A 101 -3.15 -1.77 -6.74
CA ILE A 101 -2.85 -2.73 -5.69
C ILE A 101 -3.12 -4.10 -6.29
N VAL A 102 -2.11 -4.95 -6.33
CA VAL A 102 -2.22 -6.30 -6.87
C VAL A 102 -1.97 -7.28 -5.73
N LEU A 103 -2.90 -8.21 -5.56
CA LEU A 103 -2.84 -9.29 -4.59
C LEU A 103 -2.81 -10.61 -5.34
N ILE A 104 -1.72 -11.37 -5.18
CA ILE A 104 -1.54 -12.70 -5.77
C ILE A 104 -1.57 -13.74 -4.65
N TYR A 105 -2.41 -14.75 -4.80
CA TYR A 105 -2.50 -15.91 -3.90
C TYR A 105 -3.17 -17.07 -4.62
N ASP A 106 -2.76 -18.32 -4.37
CA ASP A 106 -3.43 -19.54 -4.90
C ASP A 106 -3.83 -19.45 -6.40
N ASN A 107 -2.89 -19.09 -7.27
CA ASN A 107 -3.08 -18.85 -8.71
C ASN A 107 -4.19 -17.84 -9.07
N THR A 108 -4.59 -17.01 -8.11
CA THR A 108 -5.60 -15.96 -8.23
C THR A 108 -4.91 -14.60 -8.16
N GLU A 109 -5.43 -13.65 -8.93
CA GLU A 109 -5.00 -12.25 -8.94
C GLU A 109 -6.22 -11.35 -8.68
N ASP A 110 -6.14 -10.53 -7.63
CA ASP A 110 -7.08 -9.45 -7.36
C ASP A 110 -6.40 -8.09 -7.59
N VAL A 111 -7.07 -7.21 -8.34
CA VAL A 111 -6.54 -5.89 -8.70
C VAL A 111 -7.51 -4.80 -8.26
N TYR A 112 -6.96 -3.79 -7.59
CA TYR A 112 -7.66 -2.57 -7.19
C TYR A 112 -6.97 -1.36 -7.80
N ASP A 113 -7.73 -0.45 -8.39
CA ASP A 113 -7.21 0.85 -8.80
C ASP A 113 -7.25 1.81 -7.61
N LEU A 114 -6.17 2.55 -7.41
CA LEU A 114 -6.03 3.57 -6.39
C LEU A 114 -5.70 4.89 -7.07
N ILE A 115 -6.57 5.89 -6.93
CA ILE A 115 -6.43 7.20 -7.58
C ILE A 115 -6.40 8.28 -6.51
N LYS A 116 -5.33 9.08 -6.46
CA LYS A 116 -5.22 10.19 -5.52
C LYS A 116 -6.29 11.24 -5.83
N LEU A 117 -6.97 11.73 -4.80
CA LEU A 117 -7.93 12.82 -4.91
C LEU A 117 -7.24 14.12 -4.49
N TYR A 118 -7.20 15.09 -5.40
CA TYR A 118 -6.77 16.43 -5.05
C TYR A 118 -7.88 17.19 -4.35
N PRO A 119 -7.59 17.91 -3.26
CA PRO A 119 -8.57 18.86 -2.72
C PRO A 119 -8.96 19.84 -3.82
N GLN A 120 -10.26 20.01 -4.03
CA GLN A 120 -10.82 21.03 -4.92
C GLN A 120 -10.61 22.44 -4.34
#